data_AF-A0A7J7I6J5-F1
#
_entry.id   AF-A0A7J7I6J5-F1
#
_cell.length_a   1.000
_cell.length_b   1.000
_cell.length_c   1.000
_cell.angle_alpha   90.00
_cell.angle_beta   90.00
_cell.angle_gamma   90.00
#
_symmetry.space_group_name_H-M   'P 1'
#
loop_
_entity.id
_entity.type
_entity.pdbx_description
1 polymer ?
#
loop_
_entity_poly.entity_id
_entity_poly.type
_entity_poly.pdbx_seq_one_letter_code
_entity_poly.pdbx_strand_id
1 'polypeptide(L)'
;MMGYDDNSLYDLEFRSTLDDAWYSVRVVLSDDDTLVVKFWNFSESTDESFGVGDFKTIEAVEEFVRRFRLPSQQLQDSQCSRLVEGIGVCASFTFRDDDIRFYDAVVEAVHHVEHSFAKEEEECLCTFLLFWQHGPNEGNVTASGIANMCLIQPFEQMDSRVVTFSKMAKEKVEIARPTPGSASDGKTSLGKSATFDKEDRNLSTVQESTLSQRGLQASCMMF
;
A
#
# COMPACT_ATOMS: atom_id res chain seq x y z
N MET A 1 -35.35 10.69 -0.86
CA MET A 1 -34.44 11.03 0.24
C MET A 1 -33.08 11.22 -0.40
N MET A 2 -32.45 12.39 -0.26
CA MET A 2 -31.15 12.62 -0.92
C MET A 2 -30.08 11.83 -0.18
N GLY A 3 -29.32 11.00 -0.88
CA GLY A 3 -28.06 10.50 -0.35
C GLY A 3 -27.10 11.69 -0.20
N TYR A 4 -26.57 11.88 1.00
CA TYR A 4 -25.33 12.64 1.14
C TYR A 4 -24.20 11.84 0.52
N ASP A 5 -23.18 12.53 0.03
CA ASP A 5 -22.02 11.90 -0.61
C ASP A 5 -21.07 11.32 0.46
N ASP A 6 -21.39 10.11 0.93
CA ASP A 6 -20.69 9.39 2.01
C ASP A 6 -19.22 9.12 1.68
N ASN A 7 -18.85 9.21 0.39
CA ASN A 7 -17.47 9.13 -0.10
C ASN A 7 -16.54 10.15 0.60
N SER A 8 -17.07 11.29 1.04
CA SER A 8 -16.32 12.29 1.82
C SER A 8 -15.80 11.80 3.19
N LEU A 9 -16.24 10.63 3.66
CA LEU A 9 -15.73 9.98 4.87
C LEU A 9 -14.56 9.03 4.62
N TYR A 10 -14.32 8.61 3.38
CA TYR A 10 -13.29 7.64 2.99
C TYR A 10 -12.00 8.38 2.64
N ASP A 11 -11.47 9.04 3.66
CA ASP A 11 -10.43 10.08 3.60
C ASP A 11 -8.98 9.55 3.66
N LEU A 12 -8.81 8.23 3.62
CA LEU A 12 -7.52 7.55 3.72
C LEU A 12 -7.39 6.40 2.72
N GLU A 13 -6.15 6.02 2.43
CA GLU A 13 -5.81 4.71 1.87
C GLU A 13 -5.23 3.82 2.97
N PHE A 14 -5.65 2.55 3.00
CA PHE A 14 -5.06 1.51 3.86
C PHE A 14 -4.61 0.31 3.03
N ARG A 15 -3.46 -0.25 3.41
CA ARG A 15 -2.90 -1.45 2.81
C ARG A 15 -3.37 -2.68 3.60
N SER A 16 -4.24 -3.51 3.01
CA SER A 16 -4.87 -4.66 3.69
C SER A 16 -3.85 -5.67 4.21
N THR A 17 -4.13 -6.30 5.36
CA THR A 17 -3.28 -7.38 5.88
C THR A 17 -3.48 -8.72 5.17
N LEU A 18 -4.49 -8.85 4.29
CA LEU A 18 -4.84 -10.09 3.61
C LEU A 18 -4.09 -10.32 2.30
N ASP A 19 -3.82 -9.27 1.53
CA ASP A 19 -3.24 -9.35 0.18
C ASP A 19 -2.19 -8.25 -0.14
N ASP A 20 -1.92 -7.36 0.82
CA ASP A 20 -1.04 -6.20 0.73
C ASP A 20 -1.42 -5.15 -0.34
N ALA A 21 -2.66 -5.18 -0.86
CA ALA A 21 -3.18 -4.14 -1.74
C ALA A 21 -3.66 -2.90 -0.98
N TRP A 22 -3.61 -1.74 -1.64
CA TRP A 22 -4.19 -0.48 -1.17
C TRP A 22 -5.67 -0.36 -1.55
N TYR A 23 -6.45 0.15 -0.59
CA TYR A 23 -7.88 0.42 -0.72
C TYR A 23 -8.23 1.77 -0.13
N SER A 24 -9.27 2.42 -0.67
CA SER A 24 -9.88 3.61 -0.06
C SER A 24 -10.69 3.20 1.17
N VAL A 25 -10.42 3.81 2.32
CA VAL A 25 -11.01 3.44 3.62
C VAL A 25 -11.43 4.65 4.43
N ARG A 26 -12.34 4.42 5.38
CA ARG A 26 -12.55 5.30 6.54
C ARG A 26 -12.16 4.56 7.81
N VAL A 27 -11.53 5.26 8.76
CA VAL A 27 -11.21 4.67 10.07
C VAL A 27 -12.14 5.20 11.16
N VAL A 28 -12.51 4.32 12.09
CA VAL A 28 -13.33 4.61 13.27
C VAL A 28 -12.55 4.13 14.49
N LEU A 29 -12.36 5.02 15.47
CA LEU A 29 -11.78 4.66 16.78
C LEU A 29 -12.92 4.52 17.78
N SER A 30 -13.08 3.33 18.34
CA SER A 30 -14.14 2.95 19.26
C SER A 30 -13.79 3.23 20.72
N ASP A 31 -14.81 3.33 21.59
CA ASP A 31 -14.66 3.55 23.04
C ASP A 31 -13.97 2.40 23.81
N ASP A 32 -13.69 1.27 23.15
CA ASP A 32 -13.04 0.07 23.71
C ASP A 32 -11.55 -0.06 23.31
N ASP A 33 -10.94 1.03 22.88
CA ASP A 33 -9.57 1.12 22.35
C ASP A 33 -9.34 0.30 21.04
N THR A 34 -10.39 0.04 20.25
CA THR A 34 -10.31 -0.61 18.93
C THR A 34 -10.32 0.40 17.79
N LEU A 35 -9.35 0.33 16.87
CA LEU A 35 -9.41 1.01 15.56
C LEU A 35 -10.00 0.05 14.52
N VAL A 36 -11.12 0.44 13.91
CA VAL A 36 -11.81 -0.30 12.85
C VAL A 36 -11.55 0.39 11.51
N VAL A 37 -11.02 -0.34 10.54
CA VAL A 37 -10.82 0.08 9.16
C VAL A 37 -12.03 -0.40 8.34
N LYS A 38 -12.82 0.54 7.84
CA LYS A 38 -13.98 0.25 6.98
C LYS A 38 -13.64 0.56 5.52
N PHE A 39 -13.76 -0.44 4.66
CA PHE A 39 -13.41 -0.34 3.24
C PHE A 39 -14.54 0.27 2.41
N TRP A 40 -14.20 1.05 1.38
CA TRP A 40 -15.18 1.62 0.43
C TRP A 40 -15.84 0.50 -0.38
N ASN A 41 -17.13 0.60 -0.69
CA ASN A 41 -17.96 -0.40 -1.39
C ASN A 41 -18.07 -1.83 -0.78
N PHE A 42 -17.18 -2.27 0.10
CA PHE A 42 -17.25 -3.59 0.75
C PHE A 42 -18.26 -3.62 1.91
N SER A 43 -18.71 -4.83 2.27
CA SER A 43 -19.57 -5.06 3.43
C SER A 43 -18.78 -5.12 4.73
N GLU A 44 -19.41 -4.75 5.86
CA GLU A 44 -18.77 -4.70 7.19
C GLU A 44 -18.18 -6.03 7.68
N SER A 45 -18.51 -7.15 7.03
CA SER A 45 -17.85 -8.46 7.19
C SER A 45 -16.37 -8.47 6.79
N THR A 46 -15.91 -7.44 6.07
CA THR A 46 -14.56 -7.28 5.53
C THR A 46 -13.76 -6.24 6.34
N ASP A 47 -14.38 -5.57 7.32
CA ASP A 47 -13.72 -4.53 8.13
C ASP A 47 -12.57 -5.11 8.99
N GLU A 48 -11.36 -4.59 8.82
CA GLU A 48 -10.21 -5.00 9.63
C GLU A 48 -10.22 -4.24 10.96
N SER A 49 -10.20 -4.96 12.09
CA SER A 49 -10.30 -4.39 13.44
C SER A 49 -9.06 -4.69 14.28
N PHE A 50 -8.49 -3.66 14.91
CA PHE A 50 -7.23 -3.74 15.64
C PHE A 50 -7.39 -3.16 17.05
N GLY A 51 -7.10 -3.94 18.09
CA GLY A 51 -7.06 -3.48 19.47
C GLY A 51 -5.67 -3.04 19.89
N VAL A 52 -5.57 -2.05 20.79
CA VAL A 52 -4.26 -1.61 21.36
C VAL A 52 -3.49 -2.73 22.06
N GLY A 53 -4.15 -3.83 22.43
CA GLY A 53 -3.55 -5.02 23.04
C GLY A 53 -2.91 -6.01 22.06
N ASP A 54 -3.12 -5.87 20.74
CA ASP A 54 -2.67 -6.84 19.73
C ASP A 54 -1.17 -6.69 19.42
N PHE A 55 -0.65 -5.47 19.56
CA PHE A 55 0.76 -5.15 19.40
C PHE A 55 1.60 -5.68 20.57
N LYS A 56 2.89 -5.97 20.29
CA LYS A 56 3.84 -6.56 21.25
C LYS A 56 5.17 -5.79 21.32
N THR A 57 5.47 -4.95 20.34
CA THR A 57 6.64 -4.08 20.30
C THR A 57 6.25 -2.73 19.68
N ILE A 58 7.11 -1.72 19.83
CA ILE A 58 6.87 -0.36 19.29
C ILE A 58 6.95 -0.37 17.76
N GLU A 59 7.84 -1.19 17.21
CA GLU A 59 8.09 -1.38 15.78
C GLU A 59 6.85 -1.95 15.08
N ALA A 60 6.13 -2.89 15.72
CA ALA A 60 4.89 -3.44 15.19
C ALA A 60 3.77 -2.38 15.08
N VAL A 61 3.72 -1.41 16.01
CA VAL A 61 2.80 -0.27 15.90
C VAL A 61 3.23 0.67 14.77
N GLU A 62 4.53 0.84 14.54
CA GLU A 62 5.04 1.69 13.46
C GLU A 62 4.87 1.07 12.07
N GLU A 63 4.99 -0.26 11.95
CA GLU A 63 4.65 -0.99 10.74
C GLU A 63 3.15 -0.86 10.42
N PHE A 64 2.29 -1.00 11.43
CA PHE A 64 0.85 -0.77 11.29
C PHE A 64 0.52 0.67 10.85
N VAL A 65 1.15 1.68 11.44
CA VAL A 65 0.95 3.08 11.02
C VAL A 65 1.42 3.32 9.57
N ARG A 66 2.45 2.61 9.08
CA ARG A 66 2.89 2.66 7.67
C ARG A 66 1.91 2.00 6.68
N ARG A 67 0.91 1.25 7.15
CA ARG A 67 -0.20 0.75 6.31
C ARG A 67 -1.25 1.82 6.00
N PHE A 68 -1.14 3.04 6.52
CA PHE A 68 -2.06 4.16 6.22
C PHE A 68 -1.36 5.30 5.46
N ARG A 69 -2.09 5.98 4.58
CA ARG A 69 -1.68 7.26 3.96
C ARG A 69 -2.87 8.09 3.49
N LEU A 70 -2.61 9.32 3.04
CA LEU A 70 -3.59 10.13 2.30
C LEU A 70 -3.82 9.56 0.89
N PRO A 71 -5.03 9.70 0.31
CA PRO A 71 -5.34 9.19 -1.02
C PRO A 71 -4.38 9.65 -2.13
N SER A 72 -4.04 8.73 -3.02
CA SER A 72 -3.13 8.89 -4.13
C SER A 72 -3.78 9.68 -5.26
N GLN A 73 -3.09 10.68 -5.80
CA GLN A 73 -3.67 11.59 -6.79
C GLN A 73 -3.61 10.99 -8.20
N GLN A 74 -4.75 10.63 -8.78
CA GLN A 74 -4.83 10.33 -10.21
C GLN A 74 -4.37 11.53 -11.04
N LEU A 75 -3.54 11.27 -12.04
CA LEU A 75 -3.04 12.29 -12.94
C LEU A 75 -3.88 12.32 -14.22
N GLN A 76 -4.12 13.52 -14.74
CA GLN A 76 -4.66 13.71 -16.09
C GLN A 76 -3.52 13.61 -17.12
N ASP A 77 -3.84 13.32 -18.38
CA ASP A 77 -2.89 13.07 -19.45
C ASP A 77 -1.87 14.21 -19.65
N SER A 78 -2.32 15.47 -19.61
CA SER A 78 -1.49 16.69 -19.59
C SER A 78 -0.47 16.77 -18.43
N GLN A 79 -0.68 15.98 -17.37
CA GLN A 79 0.13 15.95 -16.16
C GLN A 79 1.14 14.78 -16.14
N CYS A 80 1.28 14.02 -17.24
CA CYS A 80 2.21 12.89 -17.36
C CYS A 80 3.65 13.26 -16.98
N SER A 81 4.05 14.52 -17.21
CA SER A 81 5.35 15.11 -16.88
C SER A 81 5.66 15.18 -15.38
N ARG A 82 4.67 14.92 -14.51
CA ARG A 82 4.87 14.75 -13.06
C ARG A 82 5.41 13.37 -12.68
N LEU A 83 5.32 12.38 -13.56
CA LEU A 83 5.86 11.04 -13.37
C LEU A 83 7.26 10.99 -13.98
N VAL A 84 8.28 11.20 -13.13
CA VAL A 84 9.70 11.11 -13.49
C VAL A 84 10.37 9.95 -12.74
N GLU A 85 11.55 9.55 -13.21
CA GLU A 85 12.34 8.46 -12.64
C GLU A 85 12.59 8.67 -11.13
N GLY A 86 12.42 7.60 -10.35
CA GLY A 86 12.54 7.59 -8.89
C GLY A 86 11.28 8.01 -8.10
N ILE A 87 10.19 8.41 -8.76
CA ILE A 87 8.92 8.71 -8.08
C ILE A 87 8.15 7.41 -7.76
N GLY A 88 7.60 7.34 -6.55
CA GLY A 88 6.65 6.31 -6.12
C GLY A 88 5.24 6.57 -6.65
N VAL A 89 4.62 5.54 -7.22
CA VAL A 89 3.25 5.54 -7.73
C VAL A 89 2.48 4.37 -7.14
N CYS A 90 1.18 4.56 -6.91
CA CYS A 90 0.27 3.45 -6.68
C CYS A 90 -0.30 3.03 -8.03
N ALA A 91 0.03 1.82 -8.47
CA ALA A 91 -0.25 1.31 -9.80
C ALA A 91 -1.27 0.17 -9.76
N SER A 92 -2.17 0.14 -10.74
CA SER A 92 -3.16 -0.93 -10.85
C SER A 92 -2.55 -2.22 -11.42
N PHE A 93 -2.93 -3.34 -10.80
CA PHE A 93 -2.65 -4.69 -11.25
C PHE A 93 -3.99 -5.41 -11.48
N THR A 94 -4.18 -5.96 -12.67
CA THR A 94 -5.41 -6.68 -13.04
C THR A 94 -5.19 -8.18 -12.91
N PHE A 95 -5.95 -8.81 -12.02
CA PHE A 95 -6.05 -10.26 -11.91
C PHE A 95 -6.93 -10.82 -13.04
N ARG A 96 -7.37 -12.08 -12.91
CA ARG A 96 -8.40 -12.64 -13.80
C ARG A 96 -9.78 -12.13 -13.37
N ASP A 97 -10.72 -12.12 -14.30
CA ASP A 97 -12.12 -11.79 -14.07
C ASP A 97 -12.36 -10.34 -13.58
N ASP A 98 -11.60 -9.39 -14.15
CA ASP A 98 -11.68 -7.93 -13.97
C ASP A 98 -11.47 -7.40 -12.53
N ASP A 99 -10.92 -8.22 -11.64
CA ASP A 99 -10.43 -7.83 -10.31
C ASP A 99 -9.17 -6.96 -10.44
N ILE A 100 -9.31 -5.65 -10.13
CA ILE A 100 -8.24 -4.65 -10.21
C ILE A 100 -7.87 -4.22 -8.79
N ARG A 101 -6.59 -4.39 -8.42
CA ARG A 101 -6.04 -3.98 -7.11
C ARG A 101 -4.85 -3.06 -7.30
N PHE A 102 -4.48 -2.33 -6.24
CA PHE A 102 -3.48 -1.27 -6.31
C PHE A 102 -2.29 -1.58 -5.41
N TYR A 103 -1.07 -1.55 -5.98
CA TYR A 103 0.19 -1.83 -5.27
C TYR A 103 1.21 -0.72 -5.55
N ASP A 104 2.24 -0.59 -4.72
CA ASP A 104 3.25 0.47 -4.95
C ASP A 104 4.33 0.01 -5.93
N ALA A 105 4.70 0.91 -6.82
CA ALA A 105 5.85 0.77 -7.70
C ALA A 105 6.66 2.07 -7.72
N VAL A 106 7.91 1.99 -8.16
CA VAL A 106 8.74 3.16 -8.48
C VAL A 106 8.85 3.27 -10.00
N VAL A 107 8.70 4.48 -10.54
CA VAL A 107 8.98 4.77 -11.96
C VAL A 107 10.48 4.60 -12.18
N GLU A 108 10.88 3.57 -12.92
CA GLU A 108 12.29 3.26 -13.21
C GLU A 108 12.78 4.02 -14.45
N ALA A 109 11.94 4.12 -15.49
CA ALA A 109 12.25 4.81 -16.73
C ALA A 109 10.98 5.35 -17.42
N VAL A 110 11.10 6.42 -18.20
CA VAL A 110 9.96 7.04 -18.92
C VAL A 110 10.22 7.15 -20.41
N HIS A 111 9.36 6.51 -21.20
CA HIS A 111 9.37 6.59 -22.66
C HIS A 111 8.34 7.64 -23.11
N HIS A 112 8.81 8.88 -23.22
CA HIS A 112 8.01 10.00 -23.71
C HIS A 112 7.76 9.91 -25.23
N VAL A 113 6.55 10.26 -25.65
CA VAL A 113 6.14 10.39 -27.05
C VAL A 113 5.23 11.62 -27.20
N GLU A 114 4.99 12.08 -28.43
CA GLU A 114 4.00 13.13 -28.68
C GLU A 114 2.57 12.61 -28.36
N HIS A 115 1.77 13.42 -27.67
CA HIS A 115 0.40 13.09 -27.30
C HIS A 115 -0.55 13.19 -28.50
N SER A 116 -1.54 12.29 -28.56
CA SER A 116 -2.65 12.39 -29.52
C SER A 116 -3.72 13.37 -29.01
N PHE A 117 -4.54 13.87 -29.93
CA PHE A 117 -5.73 14.67 -29.60
C PHE A 117 -6.97 14.04 -30.26
N ALA A 118 -7.80 13.40 -29.45
CA ALA A 118 -9.01 12.71 -29.89
C ALA A 118 -10.24 13.56 -29.52
N LYS A 119 -10.93 14.11 -30.53
CA LYS A 119 -12.10 15.00 -30.34
C LYS A 119 -11.82 16.23 -29.46
N GLU A 120 -10.61 16.80 -29.55
CA GLU A 120 -10.12 17.92 -28.73
C GLU A 120 -9.74 17.55 -27.27
N GLU A 121 -9.90 16.28 -26.87
CA GLU A 121 -9.35 15.72 -25.63
C GLU A 121 -7.91 15.21 -25.85
N GLU A 122 -7.01 15.45 -24.90
CA GLU A 122 -5.60 15.04 -24.95
C GLU A 122 -5.44 13.58 -24.50
N GLU A 123 -4.68 12.78 -25.24
CA GLU A 123 -4.40 11.36 -24.97
C GLU A 123 -2.88 11.13 -24.80
N CYS A 124 -2.49 10.72 -23.60
CA CYS A 124 -1.12 10.43 -23.22
C CYS A 124 -0.72 9.01 -23.66
N LEU A 125 0.14 8.96 -24.68
CA LEU A 125 0.72 7.71 -25.20
C LEU A 125 2.07 7.36 -24.54
N CYS A 126 2.52 8.13 -23.53
CA CYS A 126 3.77 7.88 -22.81
C CYS A 126 3.72 6.53 -22.06
N THR A 127 4.83 5.79 -22.08
CA THR A 127 4.96 4.49 -21.42
C THR A 127 5.96 4.57 -20.26
N PHE A 128 5.52 4.12 -19.09
CA PHE A 128 6.28 4.19 -17.84
C PHE A 128 6.72 2.77 -17.45
N LEU A 129 8.01 2.57 -17.16
CA LEU A 129 8.50 1.31 -16.60
C LEU A 129 8.39 1.38 -15.08
N LEU A 130 7.72 0.39 -14.50
CA LEU A 130 7.37 0.34 -13.08
C LEU A 130 8.06 -0.82 -12.39
N PHE A 131 8.91 -0.53 -11.41
CA PHE A 131 9.57 -1.50 -10.54
C PHE A 131 8.75 -1.69 -9.25
N TRP A 132 8.07 -2.84 -9.14
CA TRP A 132 7.08 -3.09 -8.08
C TRP A 132 7.73 -3.32 -6.72
N GLN A 133 7.25 -2.61 -5.70
CA GLN A 133 7.77 -2.64 -4.33
C GLN A 133 7.13 -3.73 -3.46
N HIS A 134 5.94 -4.21 -3.83
CA HIS A 134 5.19 -5.29 -3.18
C HIS A 134 4.12 -5.83 -4.13
N GLY A 135 3.32 -6.80 -3.65
CA GLY A 135 2.24 -7.42 -4.41
C GLY A 135 2.70 -8.48 -5.43
N PRO A 136 1.81 -8.93 -6.33
CA PRO A 136 2.05 -10.08 -7.22
C PRO A 136 3.27 -9.96 -8.15
N ASN A 137 3.72 -8.73 -8.43
CA ASN A 137 4.84 -8.44 -9.32
C ASN A 137 6.13 -8.03 -8.57
N GLU A 138 6.19 -8.08 -7.24
CA GLU A 138 7.31 -7.58 -6.43
C GLU A 138 8.70 -7.92 -7.02
N GLY A 139 9.57 -6.91 -7.15
CA GLY A 139 10.92 -7.06 -7.69
C GLY A 139 11.01 -7.25 -9.22
N ASN A 140 9.89 -7.21 -9.95
CA ASN A 140 9.86 -7.22 -11.41
C ASN A 140 9.61 -5.81 -11.97
N VAL A 141 9.82 -5.66 -13.29
CA VAL A 141 9.59 -4.42 -14.05
C VAL A 141 8.48 -4.66 -15.08
N THR A 142 7.50 -3.75 -15.16
CA THR A 142 6.44 -3.80 -16.18
C THR A 142 6.18 -2.43 -16.82
N ALA A 143 5.83 -2.42 -18.10
CA ALA A 143 5.35 -1.21 -18.77
C ALA A 143 3.88 -0.90 -18.39
N SER A 144 3.56 0.38 -18.16
CA SER A 144 2.19 0.86 -17.94
C SER A 144 1.96 2.27 -18.52
N GLY A 145 0.70 2.67 -18.67
CA GLY A 145 0.27 4.00 -19.13
C GLY A 145 -0.32 4.84 -17.98
N ILE A 146 -0.44 6.16 -18.17
CA ILE A 146 -0.79 7.09 -17.08
C ILE A 146 -2.09 6.76 -16.35
N ALA A 147 -3.13 6.32 -17.06
CA ALA A 147 -4.46 6.03 -16.50
C ALA A 147 -4.45 4.91 -15.44
N ASN A 148 -3.42 4.06 -15.43
CA ASN A 148 -3.25 2.94 -14.50
C ASN A 148 -2.46 3.33 -13.22
N MET A 149 -2.24 4.62 -12.97
CA MET A 149 -1.42 5.10 -11.85
C MET A 149 -2.04 6.31 -11.13
N CYS A 150 -1.99 6.26 -9.79
CA CYS A 150 -2.29 7.40 -8.92
C CYS A 150 -1.00 7.77 -8.16
N LEU A 151 -0.61 9.05 -8.20
CA LEU A 151 0.63 9.56 -7.62
C LEU A 151 0.55 9.58 -6.09
N ILE A 152 1.44 8.85 -5.42
CA ILE A 152 1.51 8.80 -3.96
C ILE A 152 1.80 10.21 -3.44
N GLN A 153 0.97 10.71 -2.54
CA GLN A 153 1.16 12.05 -1.97
C GLN A 153 2.29 12.05 -0.92
N PRO A 154 3.07 13.13 -0.81
CA PRO A 154 4.01 13.31 0.29
C PRO A 154 3.31 13.20 1.65
N PHE A 155 4.00 12.61 2.62
CA PHE A 155 3.48 12.44 3.98
C PHE A 155 3.53 13.77 4.75
N GLU A 156 2.47 14.58 4.64
CA GLU A 156 2.35 15.86 5.37
C GLU A 156 1.88 15.65 6.81
N GLN A 157 0.74 14.96 7.01
CA GLN A 157 0.17 14.70 8.32
C GLN A 157 -0.64 13.39 8.30
N MET A 158 -0.42 12.53 9.30
CA MET A 158 -1.25 11.35 9.53
C MET A 158 -2.58 11.72 10.19
N ASP A 159 -3.64 10.99 9.86
CA ASP A 159 -4.95 11.17 10.49
C ASP A 159 -4.92 11.05 12.02
N SER A 160 -5.72 11.90 12.66
CA SER A 160 -5.79 12.02 14.12
C SER A 160 -6.28 10.76 14.85
N ARG A 161 -7.13 9.93 14.23
CA ARG A 161 -7.64 8.67 14.80
C ARG A 161 -6.52 7.63 14.81
N VAL A 162 -5.80 7.49 13.69
CA VAL A 162 -4.61 6.62 13.57
C VAL A 162 -3.50 7.06 14.52
N VAL A 163 -3.21 8.37 14.61
CA VAL A 163 -2.22 8.91 15.57
C VAL A 163 -2.60 8.60 17.01
N THR A 164 -3.86 8.84 17.39
CA THR A 164 -4.36 8.59 18.76
C THR A 164 -4.26 7.12 19.14
N PHE A 165 -4.73 6.22 18.27
CA PHE A 165 -4.61 4.77 18.45
C PHE A 165 -3.14 4.32 18.58
N SER A 166 -2.25 4.81 17.70
CA SER A 166 -0.83 4.44 17.73
C SER A 166 -0.15 4.84 19.04
N LYS A 167 -0.55 5.96 19.64
CA LYS A 167 -0.07 6.38 20.96
C LYS A 167 -0.54 5.40 22.04
N MET A 168 -1.82 5.07 22.06
CA MET A 168 -2.41 4.16 23.06
C MET A 168 -1.80 2.75 22.97
N ALA A 169 -1.57 2.24 21.75
CA ALA A 169 -0.88 0.98 21.51
C ALA A 169 0.58 1.00 21.99
N LYS A 170 1.33 2.08 21.74
CA LYS A 170 2.71 2.23 22.26
C LYS A 170 2.77 2.34 23.78
N GLU A 171 1.84 3.07 24.41
CA GLU A 171 1.70 3.12 25.87
C GLU A 171 1.37 1.73 26.44
N LYS A 172 0.50 0.94 25.78
CA LYS A 172 0.18 -0.45 26.15
C LYS A 172 1.41 -1.36 26.10
N VAL A 173 2.24 -1.24 25.06
CA VAL A 173 3.48 -2.02 24.89
C VAL A 173 4.49 -1.72 26.00
N GLU A 174 4.73 -0.45 26.35
CA GLU A 174 5.65 -0.12 27.44
C GLU A 174 5.13 -0.55 28.81
N ILE A 175 3.82 -0.46 29.08
CA ILE A 175 3.21 -0.97 30.33
C ILE A 175 3.32 -2.50 30.42
N ALA A 176 3.25 -3.22 29.30
CA ALA A 176 3.42 -4.66 29.25
C ALA A 176 4.89 -5.13 29.38
N ARG A 177 5.86 -4.21 29.25
CA ARG A 177 7.30 -4.55 29.23
C ARG A 177 7.81 -4.82 30.66
N PRO A 178 8.34 -6.02 30.96
CA PRO A 178 8.81 -6.32 32.31
C PRO A 178 9.96 -5.41 32.74
N THR A 179 9.80 -4.73 33.88
CA THR A 179 10.89 -3.98 34.52
C THR A 179 12.09 -4.90 34.76
N PRO A 180 13.35 -4.50 34.45
CA PRO A 180 14.55 -5.30 34.70
C PRO A 180 14.91 -5.52 36.19
N GLY A 181 14.03 -6.21 36.92
CA GLY A 181 14.17 -6.53 38.34
C GLY A 181 15.10 -7.71 38.61
N SER A 182 16.41 -7.45 38.55
CA SER A 182 17.50 -8.20 39.21
C SER A 182 17.24 -9.69 39.51
N ALA A 183 17.54 -10.58 38.54
CA ALA A 183 17.69 -12.02 38.78
C ALA A 183 19.18 -12.37 38.94
N SER A 184 19.52 -13.17 39.95
CA SER A 184 20.90 -13.56 40.29
C SER A 184 21.39 -14.80 39.52
N ASP A 185 22.72 -14.99 39.47
CA ASP A 185 23.41 -16.06 38.75
C ASP A 185 22.87 -17.49 38.94
N GLY A 186 22.84 -18.25 37.84
CA GLY A 186 22.51 -19.69 37.82
C GLY A 186 23.04 -20.39 36.56
N LYS A 187 24.32 -20.79 36.55
CA LYS A 187 24.98 -21.49 35.42
C LYS A 187 24.64 -22.98 35.36
N THR A 188 24.61 -23.55 34.15
CA THR A 188 25.26 -24.82 33.67
C THR A 188 24.69 -25.18 32.27
N SER A 189 25.44 -25.06 31.15
CA SER A 189 26.29 -26.09 30.48
C SER A 189 25.52 -27.31 29.92
N LEU A 190 25.81 -27.94 28.76
CA LEU A 190 26.79 -27.73 27.67
C LEU A 190 26.41 -28.63 26.46
N GLY A 191 26.63 -28.23 25.20
CA GLY A 191 26.43 -29.05 23.99
C GLY A 191 27.20 -28.53 22.76
N LYS A 192 27.47 -29.36 21.72
CA LYS A 192 28.43 -29.05 20.62
C LYS A 192 28.01 -29.55 19.22
N SER A 193 28.42 -28.80 18.18
CA SER A 193 28.67 -29.20 16.76
C SER A 193 27.47 -29.67 15.91
N ALA A 194 27.47 -29.57 14.56
CA ALA A 194 28.49 -29.14 13.58
C ALA A 194 27.85 -28.47 12.31
N THR A 195 28.67 -28.00 11.37
CA THR A 195 28.35 -27.35 10.07
C THR A 195 28.53 -28.33 8.87
N PHE A 196 28.28 -28.06 7.58
CA PHE A 196 28.13 -26.83 6.73
C PHE A 196 26.88 -26.97 5.79
N ASP A 197 26.70 -26.47 4.55
CA ASP A 197 27.51 -25.72 3.55
C ASP A 197 26.62 -24.97 2.49
N LYS A 198 27.19 -24.52 1.35
CA LYS A 198 26.61 -23.76 0.20
C LYS A 198 26.15 -24.71 -0.95
N GLU A 199 25.68 -24.38 -2.18
CA GLU A 199 25.38 -23.19 -3.04
C GLU A 199 24.44 -23.71 -4.20
N ASP A 200 23.89 -23.03 -5.23
CA ASP A 200 23.91 -21.67 -5.82
C ASP A 200 22.56 -21.40 -6.61
N ARG A 201 22.47 -20.25 -7.29
CA ARG A 201 21.43 -19.67 -8.21
C ARG A 201 20.72 -20.56 -9.25
N ASN A 202 19.54 -20.08 -9.71
CA ASN A 202 19.17 -19.56 -11.07
C ASN A 202 17.62 -19.43 -11.16
N LEU A 203 16.91 -18.46 -11.79
CA LEU A 203 17.10 -17.50 -12.90
C LEU A 203 16.68 -18.00 -14.32
N SER A 204 15.42 -17.73 -14.69
CA SER A 204 14.86 -17.67 -16.08
C SER A 204 13.34 -17.42 -16.02
N THR A 205 12.62 -16.73 -16.91
CA THR A 205 12.96 -15.83 -18.04
C THR A 205 11.68 -15.04 -18.41
N VAL A 206 11.83 -13.80 -18.92
CA VAL A 206 10.73 -12.92 -19.37
C VAL A 206 9.98 -13.49 -20.58
N GLN A 207 8.66 -13.28 -20.65
CA GLN A 207 7.91 -13.26 -21.91
C GLN A 207 6.92 -12.09 -21.94
N GLU A 208 7.07 -11.22 -22.94
CA GLU A 208 6.20 -10.07 -23.16
C GLU A 208 4.84 -10.50 -23.75
N SER A 209 3.75 -9.86 -23.32
CA SER A 209 2.41 -10.07 -23.88
C SER A 209 1.80 -8.75 -24.34
N THR A 210 1.95 -8.43 -25.63
CA THR A 210 1.26 -7.31 -26.27
C THR A 210 -0.24 -7.60 -26.44
N LEU A 211 -1.14 -6.75 -25.93
CA LEU A 211 -2.50 -6.61 -26.50
C LEU A 211 -3.23 -5.32 -26.11
N SER A 212 -3.58 -4.55 -27.14
CA SER A 212 -4.64 -3.52 -27.29
C SER A 212 -5.32 -2.91 -26.05
N GLN A 213 -5.31 -1.57 -26.01
CA GLN A 213 -6.19 -0.72 -25.19
C GLN A 213 -7.68 -1.09 -25.32
N ARG A 214 -8.45 -0.81 -24.25
CA ARG A 214 -9.73 -0.08 -24.29
C ARG A 214 -9.99 0.55 -22.91
N GLY A 215 -10.11 1.87 -22.86
CA GLY A 215 -10.17 2.60 -21.59
C GLY A 215 -11.55 2.59 -20.92
N LEU A 216 -11.53 2.61 -19.59
CA LEU A 216 -12.64 3.05 -18.73
C LEU A 216 -12.10 4.17 -17.83
N GLN A 217 -12.58 5.40 -18.05
CA GLN A 217 -12.14 6.57 -17.31
C GLN A 217 -12.85 6.64 -15.96
N ALA A 218 -12.38 5.84 -14.99
CA ALA A 218 -12.80 5.90 -13.60
C ALA A 218 -11.93 6.91 -12.83
N SER A 219 -12.58 7.78 -12.05
CA SER A 219 -11.90 8.58 -11.03
C SER A 219 -11.32 7.65 -9.96
N CYS A 220 -10.08 7.89 -9.51
CA CYS A 220 -9.37 7.08 -8.50
C CYS A 220 -9.97 7.22 -7.08
N MET A 221 -11.21 6.76 -6.91
CA MET A 221 -11.55 5.94 -5.75
C MET A 221 -10.99 4.55 -6.07
N MET A 222 -10.30 3.92 -5.12
CA MET A 222 -9.97 2.50 -5.27
C MET A 222 -11.27 1.71 -5.04
N PHE A 223 -11.55 0.76 -5.94
CA PHE A 223 -12.87 0.12 -6.07
C PHE A 223 -13.21 -0.85 -4.94
#